data_AF-A0A258FG99-F1
#
_entry.id   AF-A0A258FG99-F1
#
_cell.length_a   1.000
_cell.length_b   1.000
_cell.length_c   1.000
_cell.angle_alpha   90.00
_cell.angle_beta   90.00
_cell.angle_gamma   90.00
#
_symmetry.space_group_name_H-M   'P 1'
#
loop_
_entity.id
_entity.type
_entity.pdbx_description
1 polymer ?
#
loop_
_entity_poly.entity_id
_entity_poly.type
_entity_poly.pdbx_seq_one_letter_code
_entity_poly.pdbx_strand_id
1 'polypeptide(L)'
;MRVLGALAAVAALVPTSLASTPTLLGIGYICAAERRPAAQAPRRVVMATGMGSGGLAAHAGSAEAQTWLTYSLKLYHAFYHDDAKAAFARAVELDPNCSLCAWGQSLGLGPTLNYAVSDAQTLEALQAARR
;
A
#
# COMPACT_ATOMS: atom_id res chain seq x y z
N MET A 1 44.20 4.83 -29.85
CA MET A 1 44.63 6.02 -29.08
C MET A 1 43.38 6.78 -28.64
N ARG A 2 43.29 7.07 -27.33
CA ARG A 2 42.36 7.99 -26.64
C ARG A 2 40.94 7.50 -26.35
N VAL A 3 40.90 6.59 -25.36
CA VAL A 3 39.95 6.61 -24.24
C VAL A 3 39.95 8.01 -23.60
N LEU A 4 38.80 8.63 -23.35
CA LEU A 4 38.51 9.58 -22.24
C LEU A 4 37.24 10.38 -22.56
N GLY A 5 36.12 9.99 -21.92
CA GLY A 5 34.86 10.73 -22.05
C GLY A 5 33.74 10.18 -21.17
N ALA A 6 34.04 9.74 -19.96
CA ALA A 6 33.04 9.24 -19.02
C ALA A 6 33.42 9.55 -17.56
N LEU A 7 33.74 10.80 -17.24
CA LEU A 7 33.99 11.24 -15.88
C LEU A 7 33.49 12.69 -15.70
N ALA A 8 32.18 12.92 -15.82
CA ALA A 8 31.60 14.23 -15.52
C ALA A 8 30.16 14.19 -14.96
N ALA A 9 29.77 13.11 -14.28
CA ALA A 9 28.43 13.05 -13.67
C ALA A 9 28.37 12.36 -12.29
N VAL A 10 29.49 12.30 -11.56
CA VAL A 10 29.51 11.75 -10.18
C VAL A 10 29.69 12.85 -9.12
N ALA A 11 29.86 14.11 -9.52
CA ALA A 11 30.16 15.21 -8.59
C ALA A 11 28.96 16.05 -8.13
N ALA A 12 27.72 15.68 -8.45
CA ALA A 12 26.52 16.48 -8.12
C ALA A 12 25.65 15.93 -6.99
N LEU A 13 26.05 14.84 -6.30
CA LEU A 13 25.25 14.23 -5.23
C LEU A 13 26.00 14.02 -3.91
N VAL A 14 27.23 14.52 -3.77
CA VAL A 14 27.91 14.50 -2.47
C VAL A 14 27.50 15.77 -1.72
N PRO A 15 26.70 15.69 -0.65
CA PRO A 15 26.43 16.87 0.18
C PRO A 15 27.78 17.42 0.69
N THR A 16 28.08 18.68 0.39
CA THR A 16 29.30 19.39 0.82
C THR A 16 29.35 19.69 2.32
N SER A 17 28.35 19.25 3.08
CA SER A 17 28.46 19.08 4.51
C SER A 17 28.52 17.59 4.83
N LEU A 18 29.74 17.07 5.00
CA LEU A 18 29.94 15.90 5.85
C LEU A 18 29.53 16.32 7.25
N ALA A 19 28.26 16.14 7.54
CA ALA A 19 27.74 16.22 8.89
C ALA A 19 28.40 15.10 9.69
N SER A 20 29.47 15.43 10.41
CA SER A 20 30.37 14.49 11.07
C SER A 20 29.80 13.92 12.37
N THR A 21 28.54 14.20 12.70
CA THR A 21 27.84 13.58 13.82
C THR A 21 26.93 12.45 13.33
N PRO A 22 26.99 11.24 13.94
CA PRO A 22 26.12 10.11 13.62
C PRO A 22 24.63 10.48 13.60
N THR A 23 24.23 11.44 14.43
CA THR A 23 22.88 12.00 14.49
C THR A 23 22.45 12.62 13.16
N LEU A 24 23.29 13.44 12.52
CA LEU A 24 22.95 14.09 11.27
C LEU A 24 22.96 13.11 10.08
N LEU A 25 23.82 12.09 10.11
CA LEU A 25 23.75 10.97 9.19
C LEU A 25 22.44 10.19 9.35
N GLY A 26 22.02 9.93 10.59
CA GLY A 26 20.74 9.29 10.91
C GLY A 26 19.53 10.10 10.41
N ILE A 27 19.52 11.41 10.68
CA ILE A 27 18.48 12.33 10.18
C ILE A 27 18.46 12.35 8.66
N GLY A 28 19.63 12.43 8.01
CA GLY A 28 19.74 12.36 6.55
C GLY A 28 19.15 11.07 5.97
N TYR A 29 19.37 9.93 6.62
CA TYR A 29 18.77 8.65 6.24
C TYR A 29 17.24 8.65 6.38
N ILE A 30 16.71 9.18 7.49
CA ILE A 30 15.26 9.28 7.73
C ILE A 30 14.62 10.21 6.68
N CYS A 31 15.17 11.41 6.47
CA CYS A 31 14.63 12.37 5.51
C CYS A 31 14.78 11.92 4.05
N ALA A 32 15.77 11.09 3.73
CA ALA A 32 15.94 10.51 2.39
C ALA A 32 15.11 9.23 2.18
N ALA A 33 14.62 8.59 3.24
CA ALA A 33 13.82 7.37 3.15
C ALA A 33 12.52 7.61 2.35
N GLU A 34 11.87 8.76 2.56
CA GLU A 34 10.66 9.14 1.83
C GLU A 34 10.89 9.41 0.34
N ARG A 35 12.14 9.68 -0.08
CA ARG A 35 12.49 9.89 -1.49
C ARG A 35 12.77 8.59 -2.23
N ARG A 36 12.91 7.46 -1.51
CA ARG A 36 13.09 6.16 -2.15
C ARG A 36 11.73 5.68 -2.64
N PRO A 37 11.56 5.39 -3.94
CA PRO A 37 10.34 4.72 -4.38
C PRO A 37 10.24 3.39 -3.63
N ALA A 38 9.10 3.15 -3.00
CA ALA A 38 8.83 1.87 -2.34
C ALA A 38 8.98 0.74 -3.38
N ALA A 39 9.67 -0.33 -3.00
CA ALA A 39 9.79 -1.49 -3.88
C ALA A 39 8.38 -2.05 -4.17
N GLN A 40 7.99 -2.08 -5.45
CA GLN A 40 6.69 -2.59 -5.94
C GLN A 40 6.60 -4.13 -5.93
N ALA A 41 7.19 -4.81 -4.94
CA ALA A 41 6.93 -6.23 -4.79
C ALA A 41 5.44 -6.44 -4.42
N PRO A 42 4.73 -7.40 -5.02
CA PRO A 42 3.36 -7.69 -4.63
C PRO A 42 3.32 -8.03 -3.15
N ARG A 43 2.68 -7.18 -2.36
CA ARG A 43 2.53 -7.40 -0.92
C ARG A 43 1.64 -8.60 -0.70
N ARG A 44 2.22 -9.65 -0.09
CA ARG A 44 1.46 -10.79 0.40
C ARG A 44 0.99 -10.48 1.82
N VAL A 45 -0.26 -10.06 1.97
CA VAL A 45 -0.86 -9.89 3.30
C VAL A 45 -1.01 -11.26 3.98
N VAL A 46 -0.66 -11.33 5.26
CA VAL A 46 -0.81 -12.52 6.10
C VAL A 46 -1.76 -12.17 7.24
N MET A 47 -2.75 -13.03 7.50
CA MET A 47 -3.67 -12.79 8.60
C MET A 47 -2.94 -12.91 9.95
N ALA A 48 -2.82 -11.79 10.64
CA ALA A 48 -2.35 -11.71 12.02
C ALA A 48 -3.53 -11.65 13.01
N THR A 49 -3.31 -12.14 14.23
CA THR A 49 -4.24 -11.95 15.35
C THR A 49 -4.14 -10.52 15.91
N GLY A 50 -5.11 -10.12 16.74
CA GLY A 50 -5.05 -8.83 17.45
C GLY A 50 -5.52 -7.60 16.66
N MET A 51 -5.99 -7.74 15.42
CA MET A 51 -6.50 -6.63 14.60
C MET A 51 -7.93 -6.16 14.98
N GLY A 52 -8.43 -6.56 16.16
CA GLY A 52 -9.77 -6.23 16.64
C GLY A 52 -10.85 -7.29 16.35
N SER A 53 -12.07 -6.99 16.76
CA SER A 53 -13.22 -7.92 16.76
C SER A 53 -14.36 -7.52 15.82
N GLY A 54 -14.27 -6.35 15.17
CA GLY A 54 -15.30 -5.86 14.24
C GLY A 54 -15.34 -6.59 12.90
N GLY A 55 -16.36 -6.29 12.10
CA GLY A 55 -16.57 -6.83 10.76
C GLY A 55 -18.00 -6.61 10.29
N LEU A 56 -18.29 -7.01 9.05
CA LEU A 56 -19.63 -7.03 8.47
C LEU A 56 -19.93 -8.44 7.97
N ALA A 57 -21.15 -8.92 8.23
CA ALA A 57 -21.63 -10.16 7.64
C ALA A 57 -21.99 -9.91 6.18
N ALA A 58 -21.39 -10.69 5.28
CA ALA A 58 -21.68 -10.70 3.86
C ALA A 58 -22.39 -12.00 3.48
N HIS A 59 -23.25 -11.92 2.47
CA HIS A 59 -23.68 -13.10 1.74
C HIS A 59 -22.57 -13.50 0.77
N ALA A 60 -21.53 -14.12 1.32
CA ALA A 60 -20.42 -14.66 0.54
C ALA A 60 -20.67 -16.15 0.24
N GLY A 61 -20.40 -16.57 -0.99
CA GLY A 61 -20.39 -17.97 -1.42
C GLY A 61 -19.25 -18.78 -0.82
N SER A 62 -18.29 -18.15 -0.14
CA SER A 62 -17.19 -18.80 0.57
C SER A 62 -16.99 -18.25 1.98
N ALA A 63 -16.83 -19.15 2.96
CA ALA A 63 -16.45 -18.80 4.32
C ALA A 63 -15.06 -18.14 4.39
N GLU A 64 -14.16 -18.50 3.47
CA GLU A 64 -12.84 -17.87 3.37
C GLU A 64 -12.97 -16.41 2.91
N ALA A 65 -13.85 -16.13 1.93
CA ALA A 65 -14.11 -14.77 1.48
C ALA A 65 -14.67 -13.89 2.60
N GLN A 66 -15.63 -14.40 3.38
CA GLN A 66 -16.12 -13.72 4.60
C GLN A 66 -14.98 -13.43 5.59
N THR A 67 -14.05 -14.37 5.78
CA THR A 67 -12.93 -14.19 6.70
C THR A 67 -11.99 -13.08 6.23
N TRP A 68 -11.67 -13.05 4.93
CA TRP A 68 -10.85 -11.98 4.33
C TRP A 68 -11.55 -10.62 4.34
N LEU A 69 -12.87 -10.57 4.11
CA LEU A 69 -13.65 -9.33 4.23
C LEU A 69 -13.63 -8.81 5.68
N THR A 70 -13.84 -9.68 6.67
CA THR A 70 -13.76 -9.30 8.08
C THR A 70 -12.36 -8.81 8.44
N TYR A 71 -11.30 -9.48 7.97
CA TYR A 71 -9.92 -9.10 8.25
C TYR A 71 -9.52 -7.77 7.59
N SER A 72 -9.94 -7.55 6.35
CA SER A 72 -9.68 -6.29 5.64
C SER A 72 -10.36 -5.09 6.30
N LEU A 73 -11.60 -5.22 6.78
CA LEU A 73 -12.28 -4.17 7.53
C LEU A 73 -11.54 -3.84 8.83
N LYS A 74 -11.04 -4.85 9.55
CA LYS A 74 -10.21 -4.65 10.74
C LYS A 74 -8.95 -3.84 10.44
N LEU A 75 -8.22 -4.21 9.39
CA LEU A 75 -7.02 -3.49 8.93
C LEU A 75 -7.36 -2.05 8.49
N TYR A 76 -8.45 -1.88 7.74
CA TYR A 76 -8.90 -0.59 7.25
C TYR A 76 -9.20 0.38 8.40
N HIS A 77 -9.94 -0.09 9.41
CA HIS A 77 -10.25 0.70 10.61
C HIS A 77 -9.02 0.97 11.49
N ALA A 78 -7.98 0.14 11.39
CA ALA A 78 -6.70 0.34 12.06
C ALA A 78 -5.68 1.14 11.22
N PHE A 79 -6.09 1.71 10.07
CA PHE A 79 -5.25 2.50 9.16
C PHE A 79 -4.07 1.73 8.54
N TYR A 80 -4.11 0.40 8.52
CA TYR A 80 -3.18 -0.45 7.75
C TYR A 80 -3.62 -0.51 6.28
N HIS A 81 -3.57 0.64 5.60
CA HIS A 81 -4.22 0.84 4.30
C HIS A 81 -3.74 -0.08 3.18
N ASP A 82 -2.41 -0.26 3.03
CA ASP A 82 -1.86 -1.11 1.97
C ASP A 82 -2.22 -2.58 2.17
N ASP A 83 -2.15 -3.07 3.41
CA ASP A 83 -2.51 -4.45 3.74
C ASP A 83 -4.03 -4.66 3.65
N ALA A 84 -4.84 -3.64 4.01
CA ALA A 84 -6.29 -3.68 3.84
C ALA A 84 -6.68 -3.80 2.36
N LYS A 85 -6.05 -3.03 1.45
CA LYS A 85 -6.26 -3.13 0.00
C LYS A 85 -5.96 -4.55 -0.50
N ALA A 86 -4.83 -5.12 -0.10
CA ALA A 86 -4.45 -6.49 -0.46
C ALA A 86 -5.46 -7.53 0.09
N ALA A 87 -5.92 -7.35 1.33
CA ALA A 87 -6.88 -8.24 1.96
C ALA A 87 -8.29 -8.15 1.32
N PHE A 88 -8.75 -6.96 0.94
CA PHE A 88 -10.00 -6.79 0.19
C PHE A 88 -9.92 -7.45 -1.19
N ALA A 89 -8.80 -7.26 -1.90
CA ALA A 89 -8.58 -7.92 -3.19
C ALA A 89 -8.66 -9.45 -3.06
N ARG A 90 -8.07 -10.02 -1.99
CA ARG A 90 -8.16 -11.45 -1.70
C ARG A 90 -9.59 -11.93 -1.42
N ALA A 91 -10.41 -11.12 -0.73
CA ALA A 91 -11.82 -11.45 -0.53
C ALA A 91 -12.59 -11.55 -1.86
N VAL A 92 -12.34 -10.61 -2.79
CA VAL A 92 -12.96 -10.59 -4.13
C VAL A 92 -12.44 -11.73 -5.01
N GLU A 93 -11.16 -12.09 -4.92
CA GLU A 93 -10.62 -13.27 -5.63
C GLU A 93 -11.31 -14.57 -5.22
N LEU A 94 -11.62 -14.71 -3.93
CA LEU A 94 -12.27 -15.89 -3.37
C LEU A 94 -13.77 -15.95 -3.66
N ASP A 95 -14.42 -14.80 -3.76
CA ASP A 95 -15.82 -14.70 -4.16
C ASP A 95 -16.08 -13.46 -5.02
N PRO A 96 -15.96 -13.58 -6.35
CA PRO A 96 -16.19 -12.48 -7.27
C PRO A 96 -17.63 -11.95 -7.28
N ASN A 97 -18.60 -12.70 -6.74
CA ASN A 97 -20.02 -12.31 -6.71
C ASN A 97 -20.43 -11.68 -5.37
N CYS A 98 -19.52 -11.60 -4.38
CA CYS A 98 -19.79 -10.99 -3.09
C CYS A 98 -19.84 -9.46 -3.21
N SER A 99 -21.05 -8.87 -3.23
CA SER A 99 -21.24 -7.42 -3.35
C SER A 99 -20.56 -6.61 -2.23
N LEU A 100 -20.55 -7.14 -1.00
CA LEU A 100 -19.86 -6.50 0.13
C LEU A 100 -18.33 -6.57 0.01
N CYS A 101 -17.80 -7.60 -0.63
CA CYS A 101 -16.38 -7.74 -0.91
C CYS A 101 -15.94 -6.74 -1.99
N ALA A 102 -16.73 -6.60 -3.06
CA ALA A 102 -16.52 -5.59 -4.10
C ALA A 102 -16.63 -4.16 -3.55
N TRP A 103 -17.63 -3.89 -2.71
CA TRP A 103 -17.76 -2.63 -1.98
C TRP A 103 -16.52 -2.35 -1.13
N GLY A 104 -16.06 -3.33 -0.33
CA GLY A 104 -14.88 -3.19 0.52
C GLY A 104 -13.61 -2.90 -0.29
N GLN A 105 -13.41 -3.57 -1.42
CA GLN A 105 -12.29 -3.30 -2.33
C GLN A 105 -12.34 -1.86 -2.87
N SER A 106 -13.52 -1.39 -3.31
CA SER A 106 -13.69 -0.02 -3.77
C SER A 106 -13.41 1.02 -2.67
N LEU A 107 -13.84 0.73 -1.44
CA LEU A 107 -13.57 1.56 -0.26
C LEU A 107 -12.06 1.66 0.01
N GLY A 108 -11.36 0.52 -0.02
CA GLY A 108 -9.92 0.48 0.21
C GLY A 108 -9.09 1.21 -0.86
N LEU A 109 -9.57 1.25 -2.10
CA LEU A 109 -8.90 1.93 -3.23
C LEU A 109 -9.17 3.44 -3.29
N GLY A 110 -10.20 3.93 -2.59
CA GLY A 110 -10.59 5.33 -2.58
C GLY A 110 -9.63 6.26 -1.82
N PRO A 111 -9.78 7.58 -1.98
CA PRO A 111 -9.05 8.56 -1.17
C PRO A 111 -9.46 8.51 0.29
N THR A 112 -8.58 8.97 1.17
CA THR A 112 -8.88 9.15 2.60
C THR A 112 -8.49 10.57 3.04
N LEU A 113 -8.82 10.95 4.27
CA LEU A 113 -8.33 12.20 4.86
C LEU A 113 -6.79 12.26 4.93
N ASN A 114 -6.13 11.09 4.99
CA ASN A 114 -4.68 10.99 5.18
C ASN A 114 -3.90 11.01 3.85
N TYR A 115 -4.53 10.63 2.73
CA TYR A 115 -3.87 10.61 1.42
C TYR A 115 -4.87 10.72 0.26
N ALA A 116 -4.40 11.37 -0.80
CA ALA A 116 -5.09 11.42 -2.09
C ALA A 116 -4.76 10.18 -2.94
N VAL A 117 -5.59 9.92 -3.95
CA VAL A 117 -5.35 8.92 -5.00
C VAL A 117 -5.37 9.60 -6.37
N SER A 118 -4.68 9.02 -7.34
CA SER A 118 -4.70 9.49 -8.73
C SER A 118 -6.03 9.19 -9.43
N ASP A 119 -6.32 9.88 -10.52
CA ASP A 119 -7.51 9.62 -11.35
C ASP A 119 -7.58 8.16 -11.84
N ALA A 120 -6.44 7.56 -12.14
CA ALA A 120 -6.35 6.14 -12.53
C ALA A 120 -6.82 5.22 -11.39
N GLN A 121 -6.41 5.50 -10.15
CA GLN A 121 -6.85 4.76 -8.97
C GLN A 121 -8.33 5.02 -8.65
N THR A 122 -8.83 6.24 -8.87
CA THR A 122 -10.27 6.53 -8.77
C THR A 122 -11.07 5.71 -9.77
N LEU A 123 -10.59 5.57 -11.00
CA LEU A 123 -11.24 4.73 -12.01
C LEU A 123 -11.21 3.25 -11.61
N GLU A 124 -10.10 2.76 -11.06
CA GLU A 124 -9.98 1.40 -10.52
C GLU A 124 -11.00 1.14 -9.40
N ALA A 125 -11.11 2.06 -8.44
CA ALA A 125 -12.09 1.98 -7.35
C ALA A 125 -13.54 1.95 -7.89
N LEU A 126 -13.84 2.79 -8.89
CA LEU A 126 -15.16 2.81 -9.55
C LEU A 126 -15.46 1.50 -10.28
N GLN A 127 -14.46 0.90 -10.93
CA GLN A 127 -14.61 -0.41 -11.58
C GLN A 127 -14.87 -1.51 -10.55
N ALA A 128 -14.17 -1.50 -9.40
CA ALA A 128 -14.44 -2.43 -8.32
C ALA A 128 -15.87 -2.28 -7.76
N ALA A 129 -16.35 -1.05 -7.60
CA ALA A 129 -17.70 -0.78 -7.09
C ALA A 129 -18.84 -1.20 -8.04
N ARG A 130 -18.55 -1.32 -9.34
CA ARG A 130 -19.54 -1.65 -10.39
C ARG A 130 -19.64 -3.14 -10.70
N ARG A 131 -18.90 -3.99 -9.98
CA ARG A 131 -18.98 -5.45 -10.14
C ARG A 131 -20.29 -6.02 -9.61
#